data_AF-A0A329QB24-F1
#
_entry.id   AF-A0A329QB24-F1
#
_cell.length_a   1.000
_cell.length_b   1.000
_cell.length_c   1.000
_cell.angle_alpha   90.00
_cell.angle_beta   90.00
_cell.angle_gamma   90.00
#
_symmetry.space_group_name_H-M   'P 1'
#
loop_
_entity.id
_entity.type
_entity.pdbx_description
1 polymer ?
#
loop_
_entity_poly.entity_id
_entity_poly.type
_entity_poly.pdbx_seq_one_letter_code
_entity_poly.pdbx_strand_id
1 'polypeptide(L)'
;ITLQTNDNGTVDKIPDTNREKADFGIGGFDSFKTVLAQPTGENSLFYGLRQSNGVAHTVGFEADTTRKINLTVAAKDDAAVGIYTITIYAAQQGAGFKSQGEALKYTVEVKAASQDQDQAAPVDLDSTAVTELGEDGTITGVTGDMEYRLKDSQNDWMQVVGTKITDLAAGTYEVRYAAKEGYNAGEATEVTVAAYVAPDNKVTKIEEASDLNSGAVSFNWSSENGIGSKDKLENTSGSSYEYYSDGAYLALQLKNAQGIVLPFNEVFSGITLQTN
;
A
#
# COMPACT_ATOMS: atom_id res chain seq x y z
N ILE A 1 32.81 -1.74 35.98
CA ILE A 1 31.81 -2.51 36.74
C ILE A 1 31.17 -3.46 35.75
N THR A 2 31.10 -4.75 36.02
CA THR A 2 30.49 -5.73 35.10
C THR A 2 29.06 -6.04 35.55
N LEU A 3 28.21 -6.35 34.56
CA LEU A 3 26.93 -7.03 34.76
C LEU A 3 27.18 -8.53 34.63
N GLN A 4 26.69 -9.33 35.58
CA GLN A 4 26.84 -10.78 35.54
C GLN A 4 25.48 -11.47 35.65
N THR A 5 25.17 -12.36 34.70
CA THR A 5 24.02 -13.26 34.69
C THR A 5 24.44 -14.65 35.16
N ASN A 6 23.53 -15.39 35.83
CA ASN A 6 23.75 -16.79 36.20
C ASN A 6 23.48 -17.76 35.04
N ASP A 7 22.58 -17.37 34.15
CA ASP A 7 22.27 -18.11 32.94
C ASP A 7 23.20 -17.63 31.83
N ASN A 8 23.61 -18.51 30.91
CA ASN A 8 24.53 -18.28 29.78
C ASN A 8 24.11 -17.15 28.78
N GLY A 9 23.23 -16.23 29.19
CA GLY A 9 22.84 -15.03 28.47
C GLY A 9 24.03 -14.12 28.17
N THR A 10 23.93 -13.47 27.02
CA THR A 10 24.96 -12.59 26.48
C THR A 10 25.17 -11.39 27.41
N VAL A 11 26.34 -11.31 28.03
CA VAL A 11 26.77 -10.14 28.81
C VAL A 11 27.07 -9.00 27.84
N ASP A 12 26.34 -7.89 27.95
CA ASP A 12 26.62 -6.72 27.15
C ASP A 12 27.96 -6.10 27.59
N LYS A 13 28.85 -5.88 26.62
CA LYS A 13 30.21 -5.39 26.87
C LYS A 13 30.14 -3.88 27.09
N ILE A 14 30.13 -3.45 28.35
CA ILE A 14 30.52 -2.07 28.68
C ILE A 14 31.92 -1.84 28.10
N PRO A 15 32.18 -0.74 27.37
CA PRO A 15 33.38 -0.56 26.55
C PRO A 15 34.61 -0.35 27.43
N ASP A 16 35.21 -1.45 27.87
CA ASP A 16 36.50 -1.50 28.54
C ASP A 16 37.02 -2.93 28.35
N THR A 17 37.97 -3.10 27.43
CA THR A 17 38.38 -4.38 26.82
C THR A 17 39.16 -5.33 27.75
N ASN A 18 39.31 -4.99 29.03
CA ASN A 18 40.13 -5.75 30.00
C ASN A 18 39.30 -6.43 31.11
N ARG A 19 38.05 -6.81 30.85
CA ARG A 19 37.16 -7.41 31.88
C ARG A 19 36.84 -8.86 31.55
N GLU A 20 37.36 -9.77 32.36
CA GLU A 20 37.18 -11.21 32.24
C GLU A 20 35.77 -11.66 32.69
N LYS A 21 35.29 -12.77 32.10
CA LYS A 21 34.05 -13.43 32.52
C LYS A 21 34.20 -13.91 33.96
N ALA A 22 33.19 -13.70 34.78
CA ALA A 22 33.19 -14.19 36.14
C ALA A 22 32.97 -15.71 36.14
N ASP A 23 34.04 -16.46 36.39
CA ASP A 23 34.05 -17.92 36.27
C ASP A 23 33.57 -18.57 37.59
N PHE A 24 32.27 -18.84 37.68
CA PHE A 24 31.73 -19.75 38.69
C PHE A 24 32.08 -21.18 38.29
N GLY A 25 33.18 -21.73 38.83
CA GLY A 25 33.46 -23.16 38.62
C GLY A 25 34.91 -23.59 38.73
N ILE A 26 35.87 -22.66 38.78
CA ILE A 26 37.29 -23.05 38.92
C ILE A 26 37.55 -23.51 40.36
N GLY A 27 37.85 -24.81 40.52
CA GLY A 27 38.26 -25.38 41.79
C GLY A 27 39.61 -24.83 42.27
N GLY A 28 39.78 -24.63 43.58
CA GLY A 28 41.01 -24.13 44.19
C GLY A 28 40.99 -22.65 44.59
N PHE A 29 39.93 -21.91 44.28
CA PHE A 29 39.77 -20.49 44.63
C PHE A 29 38.54 -20.21 45.51
N ASP A 30 38.02 -21.24 46.20
CA ASP A 30 36.80 -21.14 47.01
C ASP A 30 36.88 -20.07 48.11
N SER A 31 38.07 -19.80 48.63
CA SER A 31 38.32 -18.75 49.63
C SER A 31 38.26 -17.32 49.09
N PHE A 32 38.26 -17.14 47.76
CA PHE A 32 38.25 -15.82 47.10
C PHE A 32 36.91 -15.50 46.43
N LYS A 33 35.92 -16.39 46.56
CA LYS A 33 34.57 -16.22 46.02
C LYS A 33 33.81 -15.18 46.84
N THR A 34 33.27 -14.16 46.17
CA THR A 34 32.26 -13.30 46.78
C THR A 34 30.99 -14.11 47.04
N VAL A 35 30.57 -14.20 48.30
CA VAL A 35 29.28 -14.77 48.66
C VAL A 35 28.18 -13.77 48.29
N LEU A 36 27.60 -13.96 47.11
CA LEU A 36 26.47 -13.19 46.60
C LEU A 36 25.21 -14.05 46.73
N ALA A 37 24.69 -14.15 47.95
CA ALA A 37 23.40 -14.79 48.14
C ALA A 37 22.31 -14.01 47.38
N GLN A 38 21.32 -14.72 46.85
CA GLN A 38 20.23 -14.16 46.06
C GLN A 38 18.90 -14.20 46.81
N PRO A 39 17.93 -13.34 46.46
CA PRO A 39 16.55 -13.58 46.84
C PRO A 39 16.08 -14.95 46.33
N THR A 40 15.00 -15.49 46.88
CA THR A 40 14.47 -16.80 46.46
C THR A 40 14.10 -16.79 44.97
N GLY A 41 14.71 -17.68 44.18
CA GLY A 41 14.61 -17.74 42.72
C GLY A 41 15.99 -17.64 42.05
N GLU A 42 16.28 -18.46 41.05
CA GLU A 42 17.67 -18.73 40.62
C GLU A 42 18.27 -17.70 39.62
N ASN A 43 17.49 -16.71 39.17
CA ASN A 43 17.82 -15.91 37.98
C ASN A 43 17.99 -14.41 38.27
N SER A 44 18.99 -14.03 39.07
CA SER A 44 19.32 -12.60 39.28
C SER A 44 20.49 -12.10 38.41
N LEU A 45 20.44 -10.82 38.06
CA LEU A 45 21.55 -10.07 37.48
C LEU A 45 22.23 -9.22 38.56
N PHE A 46 23.56 -9.23 38.61
CA PHE A 46 24.33 -8.42 39.56
C PHE A 46 25.03 -7.24 38.90
N TYR A 47 24.94 -6.08 39.54
CA TYR A 47 25.72 -4.88 39.22
C TYR A 47 26.72 -4.57 40.33
N GLY A 48 27.85 -3.95 39.97
CA GLY A 48 28.84 -3.52 40.96
C GLY A 48 29.94 -4.55 41.24
N LEU A 49 30.15 -5.51 40.34
CA LEU A 49 31.20 -6.51 40.46
C LEU A 49 32.44 -6.12 39.66
N ARG A 50 33.62 -6.43 40.19
CA ARG A 50 34.90 -6.43 39.47
C ARG A 50 35.71 -7.63 39.93
N GLN A 51 36.26 -8.38 38.98
CA GLN A 51 37.31 -9.35 39.28
C GLN A 51 38.69 -8.75 39.00
N SER A 52 39.65 -9.09 39.85
CA SER A 52 41.07 -8.80 39.66
C SER A 52 41.86 -9.96 40.23
N ASN A 53 42.68 -10.62 39.40
CA ASN A 53 43.54 -11.74 39.79
C ASN A 53 42.81 -12.87 40.56
N GLY A 54 41.63 -13.30 40.08
CA GLY A 54 40.86 -14.38 40.71
C GLY A 54 40.11 -13.99 42.00
N VAL A 55 40.15 -12.71 42.40
CA VAL A 55 39.38 -12.19 43.54
C VAL A 55 38.23 -11.33 43.03
N ALA A 56 37.01 -11.64 43.46
CA ALA A 56 35.84 -10.82 43.20
C ALA A 56 35.72 -9.71 44.27
N HIS A 57 35.44 -8.49 43.82
CA HIS A 57 35.16 -7.34 44.66
C HIS A 57 33.78 -6.78 44.33
N THR A 58 33.01 -6.46 45.38
CA THR A 58 31.78 -5.67 45.25
C THR A 58 32.09 -4.18 45.38
N VAL A 59 31.25 -3.34 44.79
CA VAL A 59 31.30 -1.90 45.04
C VAL A 59 30.96 -1.58 46.50
N GLY A 60 31.82 -0.80 47.16
CA GLY A 60 31.52 -0.16 48.44
C GLY A 60 30.97 1.26 48.24
N PHE A 61 30.34 1.79 49.28
CA PHE A 61 29.83 3.16 49.37
C PHE A 61 30.31 3.79 50.67
N GLU A 62 30.89 4.99 50.58
CA GLU A 62 31.16 5.80 51.77
C GLU A 62 29.86 6.47 52.22
N ALA A 63 29.81 6.88 53.49
CA ALA A 63 28.68 7.65 54.02
C ALA A 63 28.37 8.85 53.10
N ASP A 64 27.07 9.08 52.88
CA ASP A 64 26.54 10.21 52.10
C ASP A 64 26.95 10.26 50.62
N THR A 65 27.51 9.18 50.06
CA THR A 65 27.82 9.09 48.63
C THR A 65 26.62 8.58 47.83
N THR A 66 26.33 9.25 46.71
CA THR A 66 25.25 8.86 45.78
C THR A 66 25.84 8.40 44.45
N ARG A 67 25.28 7.33 43.87
CA ARG A 67 25.59 6.90 42.50
C ARG A 67 24.32 6.83 41.67
N LYS A 68 24.36 7.45 40.49
CA LYS A 68 23.27 7.35 39.51
C LYS A 68 23.49 6.12 38.63
N ILE A 69 22.46 5.30 38.50
CA ILE A 69 22.43 4.14 37.60
C ILE A 69 21.35 4.40 36.56
N ASN A 70 21.71 4.27 35.28
CA ASN A 70 20.74 4.29 34.18
C ASN A 70 20.50 2.83 33.77
N LEU A 71 19.26 2.37 33.87
CA LEU A 71 18.84 1.05 33.42
C LEU A 71 18.05 1.20 32.12
N THR A 72 18.54 0.54 31.07
CA THR A 72 17.84 0.42 29.79
C THR A 72 17.55 -1.05 29.57
N VAL A 73 16.32 -1.37 29.16
CA VAL A 73 15.88 -2.74 28.87
C VAL A 73 15.20 -2.76 27.51
N ALA A 74 15.41 -3.83 26.76
CA ALA A 74 14.77 -4.11 25.49
C ALA A 74 14.27 -5.56 25.52
N ALA A 75 13.03 -5.77 25.07
CA ALA A 75 12.49 -7.11 24.91
C ALA A 75 13.17 -7.79 23.72
N LYS A 76 13.25 -9.13 23.74
CA LYS A 76 13.60 -9.90 22.54
C LYS A 76 12.40 -9.94 21.60
N ASP A 77 12.66 -10.12 20.31
CA ASP A 77 11.62 -10.23 19.28
C ASP A 77 10.65 -11.41 19.54
N ASP A 78 11.13 -12.48 20.17
CA ASP A 78 10.37 -13.69 20.51
C ASP A 78 9.82 -13.68 21.96
N ALA A 79 9.93 -12.57 22.68
CA ALA A 79 9.42 -12.47 24.05
C ALA A 79 7.89 -12.60 24.07
N ALA A 80 7.37 -13.40 24.99
CA ALA A 80 5.93 -13.53 25.16
C ALA A 80 5.31 -12.18 25.56
N VAL A 81 4.13 -11.89 25.01
CA VAL A 81 3.35 -10.69 25.33
C VAL A 81 2.90 -10.75 26.78
N GLY A 82 3.01 -9.64 27.50
CA GLY A 82 2.58 -9.55 28.88
C GLY A 82 3.26 -8.45 29.68
N ILE A 83 2.87 -8.36 30.95
CA ILE A 83 3.47 -7.43 31.92
C ILE A 83 4.53 -8.18 32.71
N TYR A 84 5.75 -7.68 32.64
CA TYR A 84 6.91 -8.18 33.37
C TYR A 84 7.27 -7.22 34.49
N THR A 85 7.71 -7.76 35.64
CA THR A 85 8.15 -6.94 36.78
C THR A 85 9.64 -7.15 37.02
N ILE A 86 10.41 -6.06 36.93
CA ILE A 86 11.80 -6.01 37.35
C ILE A 86 11.81 -5.59 38.82
N THR A 87 12.33 -6.45 39.68
CA THR A 87 12.54 -6.13 41.10
C THR A 87 14.03 -5.94 41.37
N ILE A 88 14.40 -4.79 41.92
CA ILE A 88 15.78 -4.43 42.23
C ILE A 88 15.94 -4.42 43.75
N TYR A 89 16.89 -5.22 44.23
CA TYR A 89 17.25 -5.28 45.64
C TYR A 89 18.60 -4.61 45.86
N ALA A 90 18.69 -3.74 46.87
CA ALA A 90 19.96 -3.42 47.48
C ALA A 90 20.30 -4.54 48.46
N ALA A 91 21.51 -5.10 48.39
CA ALA A 91 21.93 -6.20 49.24
C ALA A 91 23.39 -6.06 49.67
N GLN A 92 23.68 -6.46 50.90
CA GLN A 92 25.04 -6.51 51.44
C GLN A 92 25.63 -7.90 51.21
N GLN A 93 26.90 -7.95 50.78
CA GLN A 93 27.65 -9.20 50.68
C GLN A 93 27.72 -9.93 52.02
N GLY A 94 27.59 -11.26 52.00
CA GLY A 94 27.78 -12.10 53.19
C GLY A 94 27.07 -13.44 53.07
N ALA A 95 27.14 -14.25 54.13
CA ALA A 95 26.38 -15.48 54.22
C ALA A 95 24.87 -15.17 54.27
N GLY A 96 24.12 -15.75 53.34
CA GLY A 96 22.68 -15.51 53.17
C GLY A 96 22.36 -14.16 52.54
N PHE A 97 21.15 -14.03 51.99
CA PHE A 97 20.72 -12.80 51.30
C PHE A 97 20.34 -11.74 52.33
N LYS A 98 21.04 -10.61 52.32
CA LYS A 98 20.87 -9.51 53.27
C LYS A 98 20.37 -8.25 52.58
N SER A 99 19.06 -8.15 52.39
CA SER A 99 18.43 -6.97 51.80
C SER A 99 18.68 -5.71 52.65
N GLN A 100 18.94 -4.60 51.97
CA GLN A 100 19.22 -3.29 52.55
C GLN A 100 18.10 -2.34 52.16
N GLY A 101 17.01 -2.35 52.94
CA GLY A 101 15.82 -1.56 52.68
C GLY A 101 14.84 -2.21 51.71
N GLU A 102 13.87 -1.42 51.26
CA GLU A 102 12.79 -1.88 50.39
C GLU A 102 13.26 -2.10 48.94
N ALA A 103 12.70 -3.13 48.30
CA ALA A 103 12.98 -3.41 46.90
C ALA A 103 12.25 -2.42 45.98
N LEU A 104 12.94 -1.96 44.93
CA LEU A 104 12.33 -1.16 43.88
C LEU A 104 11.67 -2.08 42.84
N LYS A 105 10.47 -1.73 42.39
CA LYS A 105 9.74 -2.50 41.38
C LYS A 105 9.42 -1.63 40.18
N TYR A 106 9.75 -2.13 39.00
CA TYR A 106 9.46 -1.49 37.73
C TYR A 106 8.69 -2.48 36.85
N THR A 107 7.61 -2.02 36.24
CA THR A 107 6.83 -2.82 35.30
C THR A 107 7.25 -2.48 33.87
N VAL A 108 7.44 -3.51 33.05
CA VAL A 108 7.69 -3.41 31.62
C VAL A 108 6.59 -4.17 30.90
N GLU A 109 5.94 -3.52 29.95
CA GLU A 109 4.92 -4.15 29.10
C GLU A 109 5.57 -4.59 27.78
N VAL A 110 5.51 -5.88 27.49
CA VAL A 110 5.82 -6.43 26.17
C VAL A 110 4.50 -6.57 25.43
N LYS A 111 4.33 -5.80 24.36
CA LYS A 111 3.12 -5.82 23.53
C LYS A 111 3.28 -6.82 22.39
N ALA A 112 2.16 -7.38 21.96
CA ALA A 112 2.12 -8.13 20.70
C ALA A 112 2.52 -7.19 19.55
N ALA A 113 3.15 -7.73 18.50
CA ALA A 113 3.36 -7.03 17.23
C ALA A 113 2.05 -6.78 16.44
N SER A 114 0.92 -6.59 17.14
CA SER A 114 -0.41 -6.42 16.54
C SER A 114 -1.23 -5.43 17.37
N GLN A 115 -0.91 -4.16 17.20
CA GLN A 115 -1.88 -3.06 17.17
C GLN A 115 -1.59 -2.25 15.91
N ASP A 116 -1.40 -2.93 14.79
CA ASP A 116 -1.36 -2.27 13.51
C ASP A 116 -2.73 -1.61 13.30
N GLN A 117 -2.73 -0.31 13.06
CA GLN A 117 -3.94 0.48 12.90
C GLN A 117 -4.62 0.13 11.56
N ASP A 118 -5.94 0.05 11.55
CA ASP A 118 -6.69 -0.15 10.31
C ASP A 118 -6.59 1.11 9.43
N GLN A 119 -6.44 0.88 8.12
CA GLN A 119 -6.41 1.94 7.13
C GLN A 119 -7.76 2.02 6.40
N ALA A 120 -8.31 3.23 6.31
CA ALA A 120 -9.52 3.48 5.53
C ALA A 120 -9.28 3.21 4.03
N ALA A 121 -10.36 2.92 3.31
CA ALA A 121 -10.31 2.72 1.88
C ALA A 121 -9.84 4.01 1.14
N PRO A 122 -9.05 3.89 0.05
CA PRO A 122 -8.69 5.03 -0.78
C PRO A 122 -9.91 5.76 -1.36
N VAL A 123 -9.87 7.08 -1.40
CA VAL A 123 -10.91 7.93 -2.00
C VAL A 123 -10.38 8.64 -3.24
N ASP A 124 -11.27 9.28 -4.01
CA ASP A 124 -10.93 10.09 -5.19
C ASP A 124 -10.18 9.33 -6.29
N LEU A 125 -10.45 8.03 -6.42
CA LEU A 125 -10.00 7.22 -7.55
C LEU A 125 -10.88 7.46 -8.77
N ASP A 126 -10.25 7.55 -9.94
CA ASP A 126 -10.93 7.68 -11.23
C ASP A 126 -10.34 6.70 -12.25
N SER A 127 -11.06 6.45 -13.34
CA SER A 127 -10.64 5.49 -14.36
C SER A 127 -11.00 5.89 -15.78
N THR A 128 -10.22 5.40 -16.73
CA THR A 128 -10.52 5.49 -18.16
C THR A 128 -10.95 4.12 -18.68
N ALA A 129 -12.01 4.09 -19.49
CA ALA A 129 -12.41 2.89 -20.23
C ALA A 129 -11.28 2.42 -21.16
N VAL A 130 -11.30 1.14 -21.53
CA VAL A 130 -10.43 0.62 -22.60
C VAL A 130 -10.90 1.15 -23.96
N THR A 131 -9.97 1.36 -24.89
CA THR A 131 -10.26 1.66 -26.29
C THR A 131 -10.39 0.38 -27.12
N GLU A 132 -10.60 0.53 -28.43
CA GLU A 132 -10.64 -0.59 -29.38
C GLU A 132 -9.33 -1.43 -29.37
N LEU A 133 -8.19 -0.82 -28.97
CA LEU A 133 -6.92 -1.53 -28.85
C LEU A 133 -6.94 -2.59 -27.73
N GLY A 134 -7.80 -2.41 -26.73
CA GLY A 134 -7.83 -3.21 -25.53
C GLY A 134 -6.62 -2.96 -24.62
N GLU A 135 -6.75 -3.37 -23.36
CA GLU A 135 -5.67 -3.35 -22.36
C GLU A 135 -4.97 -1.98 -22.21
N ASP A 136 -5.67 -0.88 -22.46
CA ASP A 136 -5.16 0.49 -22.34
C ASP A 136 -6.00 1.34 -21.36
N GLY A 137 -6.84 0.65 -20.57
CA GLY A 137 -7.56 1.23 -19.46
C GLY A 137 -6.61 1.69 -18.36
N THR A 138 -7.03 2.69 -17.58
CA THR A 138 -6.17 3.28 -16.54
C THR A 138 -6.95 3.63 -15.29
N ILE A 139 -6.25 3.64 -14.15
CA ILE A 139 -6.77 4.13 -12.86
C ILE A 139 -5.83 5.25 -12.36
N THR A 140 -6.40 6.39 -11.98
CA THR A 140 -5.70 7.57 -11.43
C THR A 140 -6.15 7.84 -9.99
N GLY A 141 -5.48 8.78 -9.31
CA GLY A 141 -5.71 9.05 -7.88
C GLY A 141 -4.97 8.11 -6.92
N VAL A 142 -4.18 7.18 -7.47
CA VAL A 142 -3.40 6.20 -6.72
C VAL A 142 -2.03 6.73 -6.30
N THR A 143 -1.38 6.08 -5.34
CA THR A 143 -0.01 6.39 -4.90
C THR A 143 0.82 5.12 -4.75
N GLY A 144 2.14 5.28 -4.64
CA GLY A 144 3.06 4.16 -4.39
C GLY A 144 2.89 3.44 -3.06
N ASP A 145 2.05 3.94 -2.15
CA ASP A 145 1.69 3.27 -0.89
C ASP A 145 0.50 2.29 -1.06
N MET A 146 -0.10 2.26 -2.26
CA MET A 146 -1.25 1.43 -2.58
C MET A 146 -0.86 0.17 -3.35
N GLU A 147 -1.76 -0.80 -3.30
CA GLU A 147 -1.73 -2.02 -4.09
C GLU A 147 -3.10 -2.26 -4.73
N TYR A 148 -3.11 -2.99 -5.84
CA TYR A 148 -4.33 -3.26 -6.60
C TYR A 148 -4.39 -4.70 -7.09
N ARG A 149 -5.60 -5.18 -7.40
CA ARG A 149 -5.82 -6.43 -8.11
C ARG A 149 -7.13 -6.40 -8.88
N LEU A 150 -7.29 -7.31 -9.84
CA LEU A 150 -8.61 -7.57 -10.43
C LEU A 150 -9.52 -8.22 -9.38
N LYS A 151 -10.77 -7.76 -9.27
CA LYS A 151 -11.74 -8.30 -8.31
C LYS A 151 -11.96 -9.80 -8.55
N ASP A 152 -12.13 -10.55 -7.46
CA ASP A 152 -12.30 -12.02 -7.42
C ASP A 152 -11.13 -12.85 -7.98
N SER A 153 -10.04 -12.18 -8.39
CA SER A 153 -8.78 -12.82 -8.76
C SER A 153 -8.18 -13.57 -7.56
N GLN A 154 -7.66 -14.77 -7.82
CA GLN A 154 -6.83 -15.52 -6.86
C GLN A 154 -5.37 -15.08 -6.87
N ASN A 155 -4.99 -14.15 -7.76
CA ASN A 155 -3.63 -13.59 -7.80
C ASN A 155 -3.38 -12.67 -6.60
N ASP A 156 -2.10 -12.56 -6.26
CA ASP A 156 -1.61 -11.62 -5.24
C ASP A 156 -1.87 -10.16 -5.65
N TRP A 157 -1.89 -9.28 -4.63
CA TRP A 157 -1.97 -7.84 -4.83
C TRP A 157 -0.70 -7.32 -5.51
N MET A 158 -0.88 -6.43 -6.48
CA MET A 158 0.20 -5.79 -7.22
C MET A 158 0.48 -4.40 -6.65
N GLN A 159 1.75 -4.10 -6.36
CA GLN A 159 2.15 -2.77 -5.91
C GLN A 159 1.88 -1.73 -6.99
N VAL A 160 1.32 -0.58 -6.61
CA VAL A 160 1.21 0.58 -7.49
C VAL A 160 2.59 1.23 -7.66
N VAL A 161 2.96 1.54 -8.90
CA VAL A 161 4.19 2.29 -9.22
C VAL A 161 3.81 3.67 -9.73
N GLY A 162 4.19 4.71 -8.98
CA GLY A 162 3.89 6.10 -9.34
C GLY A 162 2.49 6.54 -8.93
N THR A 163 1.80 7.29 -9.80
CA THR A 163 0.50 7.93 -9.51
C THR A 163 -0.63 7.51 -10.47
N LYS A 164 -0.38 6.48 -11.28
CA LYS A 164 -1.32 5.96 -12.28
C LYS A 164 -1.05 4.49 -12.54
N ILE A 165 -2.09 3.67 -12.57
CA ILE A 165 -2.02 2.29 -13.06
C ILE A 165 -2.40 2.32 -14.55
N THR A 166 -1.59 1.69 -15.38
CA THR A 166 -1.78 1.60 -16.84
C THR A 166 -1.96 0.16 -17.28
N ASP A 167 -2.23 0.00 -18.57
CA ASP A 167 -2.24 -1.29 -19.25
C ASP A 167 -3.30 -2.27 -18.69
N LEU A 168 -4.45 -1.72 -18.28
CA LEU A 168 -5.54 -2.51 -17.68
C LEU A 168 -6.56 -2.96 -18.72
N ALA A 169 -6.91 -4.24 -18.65
CA ALA A 169 -8.08 -4.77 -19.33
C ALA A 169 -9.39 -4.23 -18.70
N ALA A 170 -10.50 -4.39 -19.41
CA ALA A 170 -11.82 -4.08 -18.86
C ALA A 170 -12.14 -5.01 -17.68
N GLY A 171 -12.60 -4.43 -16.58
CA GLY A 171 -12.90 -5.17 -15.35
C GLY A 171 -13.10 -4.28 -14.14
N THR A 172 -13.55 -4.88 -13.04
CA THR A 172 -13.60 -4.23 -11.74
C THR A 172 -12.32 -4.56 -10.99
N TYR A 173 -11.60 -3.53 -10.57
CA TYR A 173 -10.37 -3.62 -9.80
C TYR A 173 -10.62 -3.20 -8.36
N GLU A 174 -9.92 -3.84 -7.43
CA GLU A 174 -9.86 -3.46 -6.03
C GLU A 174 -8.54 -2.72 -5.79
N VAL A 175 -8.58 -1.57 -5.13
CA VAL A 175 -7.41 -0.77 -4.76
C VAL A 175 -7.45 -0.51 -3.25
N ARG A 176 -6.34 -0.76 -2.55
CA ARG A 176 -6.21 -0.49 -1.11
C ARG A 176 -4.83 0.01 -0.75
N TYR A 177 -4.65 0.54 0.45
CA TYR A 177 -3.32 0.77 0.98
C TYR A 177 -2.65 -0.56 1.36
N ALA A 178 -1.39 -0.74 0.96
CA ALA A 178 -0.59 -1.88 1.36
C ALA A 178 -0.27 -1.81 2.86
N ALA A 179 -0.11 -2.96 3.50
CA ALA A 179 0.31 -3.03 4.90
C ALA A 179 1.70 -2.40 5.07
N LYS A 180 1.93 -1.72 6.20
CA LYS A 180 3.22 -1.14 6.58
C LYS A 180 3.40 -1.24 8.08
N GLU A 181 4.62 -0.99 8.59
CA GLU A 181 4.88 -1.04 10.02
C GLU A 181 3.89 -0.16 10.80
N GLY A 182 3.15 -0.78 11.73
CA GLY A 182 2.13 -0.11 12.53
C GLY A 182 0.75 0.00 11.86
N TYR A 183 0.53 -0.55 10.66
CA TYR A 183 -0.74 -0.47 9.93
C TYR A 183 -1.09 -1.75 9.14
N ASN A 184 -2.33 -2.20 9.27
CA ASN A 184 -2.86 -3.31 8.47
C ASN A 184 -3.11 -2.84 7.03
N ALA A 185 -3.15 -3.78 6.08
CA ALA A 185 -3.66 -3.48 4.75
C ALA A 185 -5.08 -2.89 4.86
N GLY A 186 -5.35 -1.84 4.09
CA GLY A 186 -6.60 -1.10 4.21
C GLY A 186 -7.82 -1.82 3.66
N GLU A 187 -9.00 -1.25 3.93
CA GLU A 187 -10.20 -1.57 3.17
C GLU A 187 -9.99 -1.26 1.68
N ALA A 188 -10.64 -2.03 0.80
CA ALA A 188 -10.50 -1.87 -0.64
C ALA A 188 -11.62 -0.99 -1.22
N THR A 189 -11.23 -0.14 -2.18
CA THR A 189 -12.16 0.60 -3.04
C THR A 189 -12.26 -0.11 -4.38
N GLU A 190 -13.48 -0.36 -4.84
CA GLU A 190 -13.74 -0.91 -6.16
C GLU A 190 -13.78 0.19 -7.22
N VAL A 191 -13.02 0.00 -8.31
CA VAL A 191 -12.96 0.92 -9.45
C VAL A 191 -13.21 0.11 -10.73
N THR A 192 -14.12 0.58 -11.58
CA THR A 192 -14.49 -0.14 -12.80
C THR A 192 -13.84 0.47 -14.03
N VAL A 193 -12.93 -0.27 -14.66
CA VAL A 193 -12.42 0.02 -15.99
C VAL A 193 -13.43 -0.51 -17.00
N ALA A 194 -14.22 0.39 -17.60
CA ALA A 194 -15.28 0.00 -18.52
C ALA A 194 -14.74 -0.62 -19.81
N ALA A 195 -15.50 -1.56 -20.38
CA ALA A 195 -15.22 -2.14 -21.68
C ALA A 195 -15.41 -1.11 -22.80
N TYR A 196 -14.68 -1.32 -23.91
CA TYR A 196 -14.89 -0.54 -25.12
C TYR A 196 -16.31 -0.74 -25.63
N VAL A 197 -17.02 0.37 -25.84
CA VAL A 197 -18.32 0.39 -26.52
C VAL A 197 -18.09 1.01 -27.88
N ALA A 198 -18.22 0.19 -28.93
CA ALA A 198 -18.16 0.69 -30.30
C ALA A 198 -19.25 1.77 -30.49
N PRO A 199 -18.94 2.88 -31.16
CA PRO A 199 -19.96 3.86 -31.52
C PRO A 199 -21.10 3.18 -32.30
N ASP A 200 -22.34 3.38 -31.86
CA ASP A 200 -23.51 2.88 -32.58
C ASP A 200 -23.70 3.72 -33.86
N ASN A 201 -23.40 3.14 -35.02
CA ASN A 201 -23.46 3.79 -36.32
C ASN A 201 -24.88 3.82 -36.93
N LYS A 202 -25.92 3.81 -36.09
CA LYS A 202 -27.31 3.80 -36.57
C LYS A 202 -27.82 5.21 -36.87
N VAL A 203 -28.28 5.39 -38.11
CA VAL A 203 -29.13 6.52 -38.49
C VAL A 203 -30.53 6.28 -37.90
N THR A 204 -30.91 7.06 -36.90
CA THR A 204 -32.14 6.84 -36.11
C THR A 204 -33.40 7.47 -36.70
N LYS A 205 -33.30 8.31 -37.74
CA LYS A 205 -34.48 8.88 -38.40
C LYS A 205 -34.20 9.29 -39.85
N ILE A 206 -34.93 8.72 -40.79
CA ILE A 206 -35.31 9.38 -42.06
C ILE A 206 -36.84 9.44 -41.95
N GLU A 207 -37.41 10.61 -41.66
CA GLU A 207 -38.87 10.75 -41.65
C GLU A 207 -39.42 10.45 -43.05
N GLU A 208 -40.62 9.88 -43.15
CA GLU A 208 -41.34 9.84 -44.44
C GLU A 208 -41.62 11.28 -44.86
N ALA A 209 -40.74 11.77 -45.74
CA ALA A 209 -40.96 12.92 -46.58
C ALA A 209 -42.33 12.75 -47.27
N SER A 210 -43.23 13.72 -47.11
CA SER A 210 -44.40 13.84 -47.98
C SER A 210 -43.96 13.74 -49.44
N ASP A 211 -44.78 13.14 -50.32
CA ASP A 211 -44.49 13.05 -51.75
C ASP A 211 -43.90 14.37 -52.26
N LEU A 212 -42.75 14.32 -52.96
CA LEU A 212 -42.04 15.49 -53.52
C LEU A 212 -42.83 16.19 -54.65
N ASN A 213 -44.14 15.97 -54.71
CA ASN A 213 -45.06 16.54 -55.67
C ASN A 213 -45.32 18.04 -55.43
N SER A 214 -44.96 18.59 -54.25
CA SER A 214 -45.15 20.02 -53.90
C SER A 214 -43.87 20.86 -53.97
N GLY A 215 -42.76 20.34 -54.50
CA GLY A 215 -41.52 21.09 -54.74
C GLY A 215 -40.33 20.61 -53.91
N ALA A 216 -40.30 20.91 -52.62
CA ALA A 216 -39.15 20.61 -51.74
C ALA A 216 -39.56 19.76 -50.54
N VAL A 217 -38.62 18.95 -50.06
CA VAL A 217 -38.75 18.20 -48.80
C VAL A 217 -37.52 18.36 -47.94
N SER A 218 -37.70 18.19 -46.63
CA SER A 218 -36.62 18.21 -45.65
C SER A 218 -36.68 16.93 -44.83
N PHE A 219 -35.52 16.39 -44.50
CA PHE A 219 -35.36 15.27 -43.57
C PHE A 219 -34.22 15.60 -42.62
N ASN A 220 -34.33 15.10 -41.39
CA ASN A 220 -33.24 15.16 -40.44
C ASN A 220 -32.31 13.97 -40.68
N TRP A 221 -30.99 14.19 -40.59
CA TRP A 221 -30.00 13.12 -40.57
C TRP A 221 -29.02 13.41 -39.43
N SER A 222 -29.00 12.53 -38.45
CA SER A 222 -28.13 12.65 -37.28
C SER A 222 -27.67 11.27 -36.82
N SER A 223 -26.60 11.25 -36.03
CA SER A 223 -26.17 10.10 -35.24
C SER A 223 -26.26 10.46 -33.75
N GLU A 224 -26.69 9.52 -32.92
CA GLU A 224 -26.77 9.69 -31.47
C GLU A 224 -25.38 9.66 -30.82
N ASN A 225 -24.50 8.79 -31.31
CA ASN A 225 -23.15 8.57 -30.76
C ASN A 225 -22.03 9.11 -31.66
N GLY A 226 -22.38 9.84 -32.73
CA GLY A 226 -21.44 10.30 -33.75
C GLY A 226 -21.13 9.22 -34.80
N ILE A 227 -20.87 9.64 -36.04
CA ILE A 227 -20.24 8.82 -37.09
C ILE A 227 -19.10 9.67 -37.63
N GLY A 228 -17.93 9.06 -37.89
CA GLY A 228 -16.72 9.81 -38.19
C GLY A 228 -15.96 10.16 -36.91
N SER A 229 -15.57 9.17 -36.12
CA SER A 229 -14.86 9.38 -34.85
C SER A 229 -13.40 8.93 -34.88
N LYS A 230 -12.92 8.45 -36.02
CA LYS A 230 -11.49 8.10 -36.21
C LYS A 230 -10.69 9.35 -36.59
N ASP A 231 -9.67 9.19 -37.41
CA ASP A 231 -8.72 10.25 -37.72
C ASP A 231 -9.39 11.42 -38.44
N LYS A 232 -9.29 12.60 -37.81
CA LYS A 232 -9.61 13.88 -38.43
C LYS A 232 -8.59 14.15 -39.54
N LEU A 233 -9.08 14.25 -40.76
CA LEU A 233 -8.28 14.59 -41.92
C LEU A 233 -8.05 16.11 -41.94
N GLU A 234 -6.87 16.53 -42.38
CA GLU A 234 -6.57 17.95 -42.56
C GLU A 234 -7.52 18.56 -43.60
N ASN A 235 -8.28 19.57 -43.15
CA ASN A 235 -9.11 20.36 -44.04
C ASN A 235 -8.24 21.39 -44.76
N THR A 236 -7.79 21.03 -45.96
CA THR A 236 -6.97 21.89 -46.84
C THR A 236 -7.79 22.96 -47.57
N SER A 237 -9.11 22.96 -47.41
CA SER A 237 -10.05 23.76 -48.20
C SER A 237 -10.58 25.01 -47.47
N GLY A 238 -10.23 25.19 -46.17
CA GLY A 238 -10.70 26.32 -45.38
C GLY A 238 -12.19 26.30 -45.02
N SER A 239 -12.89 25.17 -45.25
CA SER A 239 -14.30 25.03 -44.85
C SER A 239 -14.43 24.87 -43.33
N SER A 240 -15.60 25.17 -42.75
CA SER A 240 -15.87 24.88 -41.33
C SER A 240 -16.17 23.41 -41.05
N TYR A 241 -16.20 22.57 -42.09
CA TYR A 241 -16.50 21.15 -41.94
C TYR A 241 -15.27 20.36 -41.49
N GLU A 242 -15.52 19.37 -40.64
CA GLU A 242 -14.53 18.40 -40.21
C GLU A 242 -14.68 17.14 -41.06
N TYR A 243 -13.55 16.64 -41.58
CA TYR A 243 -13.52 15.44 -42.39
C TYR A 243 -12.90 14.32 -41.57
N TYR A 244 -13.53 13.15 -41.61
CA TYR A 244 -13.07 11.97 -40.89
C TYR A 244 -12.87 10.82 -41.87
N SER A 245 -11.84 10.01 -41.64
CA SER A 245 -11.52 8.85 -42.48
C SER A 245 -12.65 7.80 -42.53
N ASP A 246 -13.53 7.79 -41.53
CA ASP A 246 -14.70 6.93 -41.38
C ASP A 246 -16.02 7.73 -41.34
N GLY A 247 -16.04 8.92 -41.95
CA GLY A 247 -17.23 9.77 -42.01
C GLY A 247 -18.44 9.12 -42.71
N ALA A 248 -19.61 9.71 -42.50
CA ALA A 248 -20.86 9.23 -43.08
C ALA A 248 -21.18 9.93 -44.42
N TYR A 249 -21.99 9.28 -45.28
CA TYR A 249 -22.51 9.88 -46.51
C TYR A 249 -23.98 9.47 -46.78
N LEU A 250 -24.69 10.29 -47.55
CA LEU A 250 -26.03 9.98 -48.08
C LEU A 250 -25.92 9.43 -49.50
N ALA A 251 -26.45 8.24 -49.74
CA ALA A 251 -26.56 7.66 -51.07
C ALA A 251 -27.99 7.84 -51.60
N LEU A 252 -28.15 8.62 -52.66
CA LEU A 252 -29.45 8.87 -53.31
C LEU A 252 -29.55 8.03 -54.59
N GLN A 253 -30.70 7.37 -54.80
CA GLN A 253 -30.94 6.55 -55.98
C GLN A 253 -32.31 6.83 -56.58
N LEU A 254 -32.35 7.07 -57.90
CA LEU A 254 -33.58 7.22 -58.67
C LEU A 254 -33.94 5.91 -59.36
N LYS A 255 -35.19 5.46 -59.21
CA LYS A 255 -35.72 4.29 -59.91
C LYS A 255 -37.01 4.62 -60.65
N ASN A 256 -37.22 3.98 -61.79
CA ASN A 256 -38.53 4.00 -62.45
C ASN A 256 -39.51 2.99 -61.83
N ALA A 257 -40.73 2.94 -62.36
CA ALA A 257 -41.79 2.03 -61.88
C ALA A 257 -41.43 0.53 -62.00
N GLN A 258 -40.46 0.17 -62.83
CA GLN A 258 -39.94 -1.18 -62.99
C GLN A 258 -38.75 -1.48 -62.06
N GLY A 259 -38.34 -0.52 -61.22
CA GLY A 259 -37.21 -0.67 -60.30
C GLY A 259 -35.83 -0.48 -60.94
N ILE A 260 -35.76 -0.05 -62.21
CA ILE A 260 -34.50 0.21 -62.91
C ILE A 260 -33.92 1.53 -62.41
N VAL A 261 -32.63 1.51 -62.06
CA VAL A 261 -31.88 2.71 -61.65
C VAL A 261 -31.65 3.60 -62.85
N LEU A 262 -32.01 4.88 -62.72
CA LEU A 262 -31.83 5.90 -63.76
C LEU A 262 -30.82 6.96 -63.31
N PRO A 263 -30.05 7.55 -64.25
CA PRO A 263 -29.31 8.78 -63.99
C PRO A 263 -30.26 9.93 -63.62
N PHE A 264 -29.90 10.73 -62.62
CA PHE A 264 -30.74 11.85 -62.20
C PHE A 264 -30.94 12.91 -63.29
N ASN A 265 -29.94 13.14 -64.15
CA ASN A 265 -30.01 14.11 -65.25
C ASN A 265 -30.89 13.67 -66.43
N GLU A 266 -31.30 12.40 -66.50
CA GLU A 266 -32.28 11.94 -67.48
C GLU A 266 -33.71 12.31 -67.09
N VAL A 267 -33.94 12.60 -65.80
CA VAL A 267 -35.28 12.86 -65.24
C VAL A 267 -35.43 14.28 -64.71
N PHE A 268 -34.37 14.86 -64.12
CA PHE A 268 -34.40 16.18 -63.50
C PHE A 268 -33.38 17.12 -64.15
N SER A 269 -33.76 18.39 -64.32
CA SER A 269 -32.86 19.44 -64.81
C SER A 269 -31.87 19.95 -63.76
N GLY A 270 -32.06 19.59 -62.48
CA GLY A 270 -31.18 19.96 -61.38
C GLY A 270 -31.65 19.37 -60.05
N ILE A 271 -30.70 19.19 -59.13
CA ILE A 271 -30.93 18.78 -57.74
C ILE A 271 -30.15 19.74 -56.86
N THR A 272 -30.79 20.22 -55.80
CA THR A 272 -30.15 21.09 -54.83
C THR A 272 -30.24 20.45 -53.46
N LEU A 273 -29.08 20.24 -52.83
CA LEU A 273 -28.94 19.78 -51.46
C LEU A 273 -28.38 20.94 -50.65
N GLN A 274 -29.10 21.37 -49.63
CA GLN A 274 -28.68 22.44 -48.74
C GLN A 274 -28.83 21.97 -47.30
N THR A 275 -27.80 22.21 -46.51
CA THR A 275 -27.85 22.13 -45.06
C THR A 275 -28.14 23.52 -44.52
N ASN A 276 -29.05 23.63 -43.55
CA ASN A 276 -29.31 24.91 -42.86
C ASN A 276 -28.16 25.28 -41.94
#